data_AF-A0A0M4DQ98-F1
#
_entry.id   AF-A0A0M4DQ98-F1
#
_cell.length_a   1.000
_cell.length_b   1.000
_cell.length_c   1.000
_cell.angle_alpha   90.00
_cell.angle_beta   90.00
_cell.angle_gamma   90.00
#
_symmetry.space_group_name_H-M   'P 1'
#
loop_
_entity.id
_entity.type
_entity.pdbx_description
1 polymer ?
#
loop_
_entity_poly.entity_id
_entity_poly.type
_entity_poly.pdbx_seq_one_letter_code
_entity_poly.pdbx_strand_id
1 'polypeptide(L)'
;MIPLRPQLAMFLREWIAEAGLQEGDLLFPGPRGGHLRVTAYALLWEQAQEAVLPHDALLDWRLGETVDILRESSLVRWLRLGVDVAAVAELAGVAPAWLALRYPFCFRPEATEIDWERLAQMPRLPEPAVR
;
A
#
# COMPACT_ATOMS: atom_id res chain seq x y z
N MET A 1 -1.53 -6.32 14.23
CA MET A 1 -0.69 -7.43 13.72
C MET A 1 -0.92 -7.53 12.23
N ILE A 2 0.13 -7.45 11.39
CA ILE A 2 -0.03 -7.52 9.92
C ILE A 2 0.07 -8.99 9.50
N PRO A 3 -0.92 -9.56 8.81
CA PRO A 3 -0.86 -10.94 8.36
C PRO A 3 0.20 -11.10 7.26
N LEU A 4 1.08 -12.11 7.40
CA LEU A 4 2.02 -12.49 6.35
C LEU A 4 1.44 -13.63 5.52
N ARG A 5 1.59 -13.54 4.20
CA ARG A 5 1.28 -14.68 3.31
C ARG A 5 2.19 -15.88 3.65
N PRO A 6 1.68 -17.12 3.64
CA PRO A 6 2.47 -18.30 3.99
C PRO A 6 3.79 -18.41 3.23
N GLN A 7 3.77 -18.09 1.93
CA GLN A 7 4.95 -18.14 1.07
C GLN A 7 6.02 -17.12 1.50
N LEU A 8 5.60 -15.91 1.88
CA LEU A 8 6.52 -14.89 2.41
C LEU A 8 7.07 -15.33 3.78
N ALA A 9 6.23 -15.90 4.63
CA ALA A 9 6.68 -16.42 5.93
C ALA A 9 7.69 -17.57 5.78
N MET A 10 7.53 -18.42 4.77
CA MET A 10 8.51 -19.46 4.45
C MET A 10 9.83 -18.86 3.98
N PHE A 11 9.79 -17.96 2.99
CA PHE A 11 10.97 -17.28 2.48
C PHE A 11 11.75 -16.55 3.59
N LEU A 12 11.05 -15.85 4.49
CA LEU A 12 11.70 -15.16 5.61
C LEU A 12 12.35 -16.13 6.59
N ARG A 13 11.75 -17.29 6.85
CA ARG A 13 12.33 -18.31 7.72
C ARG A 13 13.60 -18.92 7.12
N GLU A 14 13.57 -19.21 5.81
CA GLU A 14 14.75 -19.70 5.07
C GLU A 14 15.87 -18.66 5.12
N TRP A 15 15.57 -17.40 4.84
CA TRP A 15 16.51 -16.29 4.96
C TRP A 15 17.10 -16.15 6.36
N ILE A 16 16.27 -16.17 7.41
CA ILE A 16 16.73 -16.07 8.81
C ILE A 16 17.72 -17.19 9.13
N ALA A 17 17.44 -18.42 8.68
CA ALA A 17 18.31 -19.57 8.89
C ALA A 17 19.63 -19.43 8.09
N GLU A 18 19.57 -19.04 6.82
CA GLU A 18 20.73 -18.87 5.95
C GLU A 18 21.65 -17.75 6.45
N ALA A 19 21.08 -16.62 6.88
CA ALA A 19 21.81 -15.49 7.44
C ALA A 19 22.25 -15.71 8.90
N GLY A 20 21.84 -16.80 9.54
CA GLY A 20 22.20 -17.13 10.92
C GLY A 20 21.66 -16.15 11.97
N LEU A 21 20.55 -15.46 11.67
CA LEU A 21 20.01 -14.40 12.54
C LEU A 21 19.48 -14.96 13.85
N GLN A 22 19.78 -14.26 14.94
CA GLN A 22 19.31 -14.55 16.29
C GLN A 22 18.16 -13.62 16.69
N GLU A 23 17.50 -13.94 17.80
CA GLU A 23 16.48 -13.06 18.36
C GLU A 23 17.08 -11.69 18.73
N GLY A 24 16.41 -10.61 18.29
CA GLY A 24 16.88 -9.25 18.48
C GLY A 24 17.75 -8.71 17.34
N ASP A 25 18.20 -9.57 16.41
CA ASP A 25 18.90 -9.12 15.21
C ASP A 25 17.97 -8.37 14.25
N LEU A 26 18.57 -7.54 13.40
CA LEU A 26 17.86 -6.91 12.30
C LEU A 26 17.52 -7.95 11.24
N LEU A 27 16.27 -7.97 10.80
CA LEU A 27 15.80 -8.91 9.77
C LEU A 27 16.59 -8.78 8.45
N PHE A 28 17.02 -7.56 8.11
CA PHE A 28 17.88 -7.28 6.97
C PHE A 28 19.06 -6.40 7.43
N PRO A 29 20.19 -6.98 7.84
CA PRO A 29 21.36 -6.23 8.27
C PRO A 29 22.08 -5.60 7.08
N GLY A 30 22.68 -4.43 7.29
CA GLY A 30 23.57 -3.82 6.31
C GLY A 30 24.87 -4.62 6.14
N PRO A 31 25.58 -4.52 4.99
CA PRO A 31 26.81 -5.28 4.72
C PRO A 31 27.96 -5.06 5.71
N ARG A 32 27.91 -3.97 6.48
CA ARG A 32 28.90 -3.62 7.52
C ARG A 32 28.32 -3.70 8.94
N GLY A 33 27.21 -4.41 9.10
CA GLY A 33 26.39 -4.38 10.31
C GLY A 33 25.46 -3.17 10.40
N GLY A 34 24.52 -3.21 11.34
CA GLY A 34 23.52 -2.16 11.56
C GLY A 34 22.41 -2.14 10.51
N HIS A 35 21.65 -1.04 10.47
CA HIS A 35 20.50 -0.90 9.58
C HIS A 35 20.88 -0.90 8.09
N LEU A 36 20.10 -1.63 7.29
CA LEU A 36 20.17 -1.54 5.84
C LEU A 36 19.92 -0.09 5.41
N ARG A 37 20.84 0.46 4.60
CA ARG A 37 20.70 1.82 4.10
C ARG A 37 19.60 1.89 3.05
N VAL A 38 18.90 3.02 3.01
CA VAL A 38 17.89 3.29 2.00
C VAL A 38 18.44 3.14 0.58
N THR A 39 19.65 3.64 0.36
CA THR A 39 20.33 3.53 -0.94
C THR A 39 20.63 2.10 -1.35
N ALA A 40 20.82 1.18 -0.39
CA ALA A 40 21.16 -0.21 -0.71
C ALA A 40 19.95 -0.96 -1.27
N TYR A 41 18.78 -0.81 -0.67
CA TYR A 41 17.58 -1.45 -1.22
C TYR A 41 17.08 -0.73 -2.48
N ALA A 42 17.30 0.59 -2.61
CA ALA A 42 16.96 1.32 -3.83
C ALA A 42 17.78 0.82 -5.03
N LEU A 43 19.08 0.58 -4.85
CA LEU A 43 19.92 -0.02 -5.90
C LEU A 43 19.47 -1.45 -6.23
N LEU A 44 19.13 -2.25 -5.22
CA LEU A 44 18.63 -3.60 -5.44
C LEU A 44 17.31 -3.61 -6.23
N TRP A 45 16.46 -2.61 -6.01
CA TRP A 45 15.22 -2.44 -6.76
C TRP A 45 15.47 -2.11 -8.23
N GLU A 46 16.38 -1.16 -8.51
CA GLU A 46 16.79 -0.83 -9.88
C GLU A 46 17.32 -2.08 -10.62
N GLN A 47 18.21 -2.84 -9.98
CA GLN A 47 18.73 -4.10 -10.54
C GLN A 47 17.62 -5.13 -10.81
N ALA A 48 16.65 -5.26 -9.90
CA ALA A 48 15.53 -6.17 -10.08
C ALA A 48 14.64 -5.76 -11.26
N GLN A 49 14.47 -4.45 -11.50
CA GLN A 49 13.72 -3.92 -12.63
C GLN A 49 14.45 -4.16 -13.95
N GLU A 50 15.75 -3.87 -14.01
CA GLU A 50 16.60 -4.14 -15.18
C GLU A 50 16.60 -5.62 -15.57
N ALA A 51 16.52 -6.53 -14.58
CA ALA A 51 16.51 -7.96 -14.82
C ALA A 51 15.23 -8.49 -15.48
N VAL A 52 14.10 -7.76 -15.39
CA VAL A 52 12.78 -8.27 -15.83
C VAL A 52 12.06 -7.38 -16.85
N LEU A 53 12.50 -6.14 -17.04
CA LEU A 53 11.87 -5.18 -17.96
C LEU A 53 12.74 -4.94 -19.19
N PRO A 54 12.14 -4.81 -20.38
CA PRO A 54 12.87 -4.42 -21.58
C PRO A 54 13.31 -2.94 -21.48
N HIS A 55 14.40 -2.60 -22.18
CA HIS A 55 15.08 -1.31 -22.02
C HIS A 55 14.20 -0.10 -22.40
N ASP A 56 13.32 -0.26 -23.39
CA ASP A 56 12.32 0.73 -23.76
C ASP A 56 11.26 0.95 -22.67
N ALA A 57 10.82 -0.11 -21.98
CA ALA A 57 9.91 0.00 -20.85
C ALA A 57 10.57 0.66 -19.61
N LEU A 58 11.89 0.55 -19.44
CA LEU A 58 12.62 1.28 -18.40
C LEU A 58 12.62 2.80 -18.66
N LEU A 59 12.54 3.22 -19.93
CA LEU A 59 12.56 4.64 -20.34
C LEU A 59 11.16 5.25 -20.43
N ASP A 60 10.14 4.45 -20.77
CA ASP A 60 8.76 4.91 -21.03
C ASP A 60 7.88 4.94 -19.77
N TRP A 61 8.12 4.03 -18.84
CA TRP A 61 7.23 3.86 -17.70
C TRP A 61 7.75 4.60 -16.45
N ARG A 62 6.84 5.08 -15.59
CA ARG A 62 7.10 5.61 -14.22
C ARG A 62 7.65 4.53 -13.24
N LEU A 63 8.68 3.76 -13.62
CA LEU A 63 9.32 2.65 -12.86
C LEU A 63 10.69 3.14 -12.41
N GLY A 64 11.10 4.37 -12.74
CA GLY A 64 12.09 5.11 -11.95
C GLY A 64 11.55 5.58 -10.59
N GLU A 65 10.35 5.17 -10.18
CA GLU A 65 9.78 5.47 -8.88
C GLU A 65 10.38 4.55 -7.79
N THR A 66 10.54 5.13 -6.61
CA THR A 66 11.02 4.45 -5.39
C THR A 66 10.24 3.15 -5.15
N VAL A 67 10.81 2.25 -4.34
CA VAL A 67 10.18 0.98 -3.91
C VAL A 67 8.74 1.15 -3.42
N ASP A 68 8.35 2.36 -3.00
CA ASP A 68 6.99 2.73 -2.60
C ASP A 68 5.93 2.46 -3.67
N ILE A 69 6.28 2.42 -4.96
CA ILE A 69 5.32 2.08 -6.02
C ILE A 69 4.67 0.71 -5.82
N LEU A 70 5.39 -0.24 -5.19
CA LEU A 70 4.84 -1.55 -4.83
C LEU A 70 3.70 -1.42 -3.81
N ARG A 71 3.87 -0.52 -2.84
CA ARG A 71 2.86 -0.22 -1.83
C ARG A 71 1.67 0.48 -2.49
N GLU A 72 1.91 1.56 -3.23
CA GLU A 72 0.86 2.32 -3.92
C GLU A 72 0.02 1.40 -4.83
N SER A 73 0.69 0.53 -5.61
CA SER A 73 0.03 -0.44 -6.49
C SER A 73 -0.82 -1.47 -5.72
N SER A 74 -0.34 -1.92 -4.56
CA SER A 74 -1.08 -2.85 -3.70
C SER A 74 -2.34 -2.21 -3.12
N LEU A 75 -2.25 -0.95 -2.67
CA LEU A 75 -3.39 -0.19 -2.15
C LEU A 75 -4.45 0.01 -3.23
N VAL A 76 -4.05 0.48 -4.42
CA VAL A 76 -4.96 0.65 -5.57
C VAL A 76 -5.61 -0.68 -5.94
N ARG A 77 -4.85 -1.78 -5.96
CA ARG A 77 -5.39 -3.11 -6.27
C ARG A 77 -6.44 -3.55 -5.26
N TRP A 78 -6.19 -3.42 -3.96
CA TRP A 78 -7.16 -3.80 -2.92
C TRP A 78 -8.44 -2.97 -3.01
N LEU A 79 -8.32 -1.65 -3.19
CA LEU A 79 -9.47 -0.77 -3.34
C LEU A 79 -10.31 -1.14 -4.58
N ARG A 80 -9.66 -1.39 -5.73
CA ARG A 80 -10.35 -1.82 -6.95
C ARG A 80 -11.00 -3.21 -6.85
N LEU A 81 -10.47 -4.08 -6.01
CA LEU A 81 -11.08 -5.38 -5.70
C LEU A 81 -12.26 -5.27 -4.72
N GLY A 82 -12.60 -4.06 -4.27
CA GLY A 82 -13.72 -3.82 -3.35
C GLY A 82 -13.42 -4.21 -1.90
N VAL A 83 -12.15 -4.33 -1.52
CA VAL A 83 -11.79 -4.49 -0.10
C VAL A 83 -12.21 -3.23 0.65
N ASP A 84 -12.79 -3.40 1.83
CA ASP A 84 -13.27 -2.30 2.66
C ASP A 84 -12.18 -1.24 2.89
N VAL A 85 -12.56 0.04 2.73
CA VAL A 85 -11.62 1.16 2.78
C VAL A 85 -11.02 1.33 4.17
N ALA A 86 -11.76 1.04 5.24
CA ALA A 86 -11.23 1.14 6.59
C ALA A 86 -10.21 0.04 6.86
N ALA A 87 -10.48 -1.19 6.40
CA ALA A 87 -9.53 -2.29 6.48
C ALA A 87 -8.23 -2.01 5.69
N VAL A 88 -8.33 -1.48 4.46
CA VAL A 88 -7.16 -1.08 3.67
C VAL A 88 -6.37 0.02 4.38
N ALA A 89 -7.07 1.01 4.95
CA ALA A 89 -6.44 2.12 5.68
C ALA A 89 -5.70 1.64 6.93
N GLU A 90 -6.30 0.72 7.69
CA GLU A 90 -5.69 0.10 8.87
C GLU A 90 -4.40 -0.65 8.50
N LEU A 91 -4.46 -1.51 7.48
CA LEU A 91 -3.30 -2.27 7.00
C LEU A 91 -2.20 -1.36 6.45
N ALA A 92 -2.59 -0.22 5.87
CA ALA A 92 -1.66 0.78 5.37
C ALA A 92 -1.10 1.67 6.49
N GLY A 93 -1.75 1.80 7.64
CA GLY A 93 -1.39 2.77 8.67
C GLY A 93 -1.66 4.21 8.25
N VAL A 94 -2.74 4.46 7.50
CA VAL A 94 -3.17 5.80 7.05
C VAL A 94 -4.64 6.04 7.42
N ALA A 95 -5.09 7.29 7.36
CA ALA A 95 -6.51 7.59 7.53
C ALA A 95 -7.33 7.16 6.28
N PRO A 96 -8.58 6.67 6.42
CA PRO A 96 -9.44 6.37 5.26
C PRO A 96 -9.61 7.55 4.31
N ALA A 97 -9.75 8.77 4.85
CA ALA A 97 -9.85 9.99 4.05
C ALA A 97 -8.60 10.25 3.18
N TRP A 98 -7.42 9.83 3.65
CA TRP A 98 -6.18 9.94 2.86
C TRP A 98 -6.26 9.08 1.60
N LEU A 99 -6.81 7.86 1.70
CA LEU A 99 -6.98 6.97 0.53
C LEU A 99 -7.93 7.59 -0.50
N ALA A 100 -9.05 8.17 -0.05
CA ALA A 100 -10.02 8.83 -0.93
C ALA A 100 -9.43 10.03 -1.67
N LEU A 101 -8.61 10.84 -0.97
CA LEU A 101 -7.92 12.00 -1.56
C LEU A 101 -6.79 11.59 -2.50
N ARG A 102 -6.04 10.54 -2.15
CA ARG A 102 -4.88 10.06 -2.90
C ARG A 102 -5.29 9.28 -4.15
N TYR A 103 -6.32 8.44 -4.05
CA TYR A 103 -6.79 7.56 -5.12
C TYR A 103 -8.28 7.75 -5.41
N PRO A 104 -8.74 8.96 -5.77
CA PRO A 104 -10.16 9.23 -6.00
C PRO A 104 -10.76 8.35 -7.11
N PHE A 105 -9.94 7.93 -8.06
CA PHE A 105 -10.33 7.02 -9.15
C PHE A 105 -10.64 5.59 -8.70
N CYS A 106 -10.33 5.20 -7.46
CA CYS A 106 -10.72 3.90 -6.90
C CYS A 106 -12.13 3.92 -6.29
N PHE A 107 -12.69 5.10 -6.05
CA PHE A 107 -13.98 5.29 -5.36
C PHE A 107 -15.07 5.89 -6.24
N ARG A 108 -14.77 6.13 -7.52
CA ARG A 108 -15.74 6.61 -8.50
C ARG A 108 -16.22 5.40 -9.31
N PRO A 109 -17.43 4.87 -9.06
CA PRO A 109 -18.02 3.93 -9.99
C PRO A 109 -18.31 4.68 -11.29
N GLU A 110 -18.21 4.01 -12.44
CA GLU A 110 -18.87 4.52 -13.64
C GLU A 110 -20.37 4.67 -13.32
N ALA A 111 -20.83 5.92 -13.13
CA ALA A 111 -22.22 6.32 -12.96
C ALA A 111 -22.97 5.80 -11.70
N THR A 112 -22.51 6.17 -10.49
CA THR A 112 -23.45 6.20 -9.34
C THR A 112 -24.23 7.50 -9.39
N GLU A 113 -25.48 7.44 -9.86
CA GLU A 113 -26.43 8.52 -9.60
C GLU A 113 -26.62 8.66 -8.08
N ILE A 114 -26.62 9.90 -7.62
CA ILE A 114 -27.00 10.22 -6.24
C ILE A 114 -28.47 9.85 -6.11
N ASP A 115 -28.79 8.96 -5.17
CA ASP A 115 -30.16 8.62 -4.80
C ASP A 115 -30.79 9.78 -4.02
N TRP A 116 -31.28 10.77 -4.78
CA TRP A 116 -31.91 11.97 -4.25
C TRP A 116 -33.20 11.68 -3.47
N GLU A 117 -33.93 10.60 -3.82
CA GLU A 117 -35.14 10.23 -3.09
C GLU A 117 -34.83 9.73 -1.68
N ARG A 118 -33.79 8.89 -1.53
CA ARG A 118 -33.33 8.46 -0.22
C ARG A 118 -32.83 9.61 0.64
N LEU A 119 -32.14 10.59 0.04
CA LEU A 119 -31.71 11.80 0.75
C LEU A 119 -32.90 12.66 1.21
N ALA A 120 -33.94 12.77 0.38
CA ALA A 120 -35.15 13.52 0.72
C ALA A 120 -35.93 12.91 1.90
N GLN A 121 -35.77 11.61 2.15
CA GLN A 121 -36.39 10.90 3.28
C GLN A 121 -35.60 11.06 4.60
N MET A 122 -34.42 11.68 4.59
CA MET A 122 -33.68 11.91 5.83
C MET A 122 -34.46 12.89 6.72
N PRO A 123 -34.65 12.56 8.02
CA PRO A 123 -35.38 13.43 8.93
C PRO A 123 -34.69 14.81 8.99
N ARG A 124 -35.50 15.86 8.88
CA ARG A 124 -34.99 17.24 8.99
C ARG A 124 -34.29 17.41 10.33
N LEU A 125 -33.19 18.15 10.33
CA LEU A 125 -32.53 18.56 11.56
C LEU A 125 -33.54 19.32 12.44
N PRO A 126 -33.52 19.10 13.76
CA PRO A 126 -34.37 19.84 14.69
C PRO A 126 -34.12 21.34 14.53
N GLU A 127 -35.19 22.14 14.50
CA GLU A 127 -35.06 23.59 14.43
C GLU A 127 -34.26 24.10 15.65
N PRO A 128 -33.34 25.06 15.45
CA PRO A 128 -32.60 25.63 16.56
C PRO A 128 -33.59 26.22 17.56
N ALA A 129 -33.50 25.78 18.82
CA ALA A 129 -34.33 26.31 19.89
C ALA A 129 -34.11 27.83 19.98
N VAL A 130 -35.14 28.59 19.61
CA VAL A 130 -35.15 30.05 19.76
C VAL A 130 -35.00 30.34 21.26
N ARG A 131 -33.90 30.99 21.63
CA ARG A 131 -33.66 31.51 22.99
C ARG A 131 -34.29 32.89 23.14
#